data_AF-A0A7S1RFZ7-F1
#
_entry.id   AF-A0A7S1RFZ7-F1
#
_cell.length_a   1.000
_cell.length_b   1.000
_cell.length_c   1.000
_cell.angle_alpha   90.00
_cell.angle_beta   90.00
_cell.angle_gamma   90.00
#
_symmetry.space_group_name_H-M   'P 1'
#
loop_
_entity.id
_entity.type
_entity.pdbx_description
1 polymer ?
#
loop_
_entity_poly.entity_id
_entity_poly.type
_entity_poly.pdbx_seq_one_letter_code
_entity_poly.pdbx_strand_id
1 'polypeptide(L)'
;YQVSAAGTGSMPVQMLRNLENCETEAGKQFNLPPGTFDLFDRFGRIERPEDLQRALDTAGGGECIIEVREHRHFIQLRSLDKVNKGQNKRMDTIEEIIKRNDDEAKAKIQESSNELHDYISKVERHIMDELMPIIDELCRDRTQLQKDVRKAQEKLRQINVRELHEMKVDFFALKEQVQAAVKRVDRIDVMWATEKLRIEEDLSRNNAELKELQRYMQGRIDVCVEADADLARNHQVLEQRVKLLADDLELFREDTKELSQLADASRDKNQEMTCLIAEVRGTHGALMTDCGHFKTRIACIEVAGMEEWAGFMPGVIFYKKWSRAAFGADVQLSSDLLLVTGRGNLSTTGIVVTADEGLAVADGPCKRFGKPGTWSSYFEFEMEEIAAAPAGAGGLYAGFAVQSAEEIGRHPRKEFDGWLMGGPLKALICKWGSADVVEEFSEIPPATWAPGLEACEVAFNSVRESVENLKLAMTHRPKSEVRQIDSCWENEQMCMGDRVGVMFRPKPTGGARMKIALNGMVVAQHDFMASDAPPADTLCYLTPIIRLSGTGKSVRILQDPKPPPGMLDA
;
A
#
# COMPACT_ATOMS: atom_id res chain seq x y z
N TYR A 1 -136.12 -89.62 2.19
CA TYR A 1 -137.17 -88.64 1.84
C TYR A 1 -138.47 -89.39 1.56
N GLN A 2 -139.63 -88.73 1.41
CA GLN A 2 -140.91 -89.43 1.15
C GLN A 2 -141.74 -88.69 0.09
N VAL A 3 -142.53 -89.45 -0.70
CA VAL A 3 -143.38 -88.98 -1.81
C VAL A 3 -144.69 -89.78 -1.80
N SER A 4 -145.84 -89.16 -2.09
CA SER A 4 -147.13 -89.85 -2.22
C SER A 4 -147.38 -90.27 -3.68
N ALA A 5 -147.83 -91.51 -3.89
CA ALA A 5 -148.08 -92.10 -5.21
C ALA A 5 -149.55 -92.00 -5.65
N ALA A 6 -150.47 -91.81 -4.69
CA ALA A 6 -151.91 -91.64 -4.95
C ALA A 6 -152.27 -90.14 -4.93
N GLY A 7 -152.73 -89.60 -6.06
CA GLY A 7 -152.99 -88.17 -6.22
C GLY A 7 -154.18 -87.66 -5.39
N THR A 8 -153.97 -86.56 -4.67
CA THR A 8 -154.96 -85.94 -3.78
C THR A 8 -155.91 -84.99 -4.53
N GLY A 9 -157.17 -85.41 -4.74
CA GLY A 9 -158.27 -84.49 -5.08
C GLY A 9 -159.13 -84.86 -6.30
N SER A 10 -160.23 -85.60 -6.05
CA SER A 10 -161.50 -85.54 -6.78
C SER A 10 -161.50 -85.42 -8.32
N MET A 11 -161.14 -86.51 -9.03
CA MET A 11 -161.78 -86.88 -10.31
C MET A 11 -161.77 -88.42 -10.48
N PRO A 12 -162.74 -89.01 -11.21
CA PRO A 12 -162.84 -90.46 -11.36
C PRO A 12 -161.81 -91.03 -12.35
N VAL A 13 -161.13 -92.10 -11.91
CA VAL A 13 -160.35 -93.11 -12.65
C VAL A 13 -160.13 -92.86 -14.16
N GLN A 14 -159.00 -92.23 -14.51
CA GLN A 14 -158.25 -92.50 -15.75
C GLN A 14 -156.83 -91.90 -15.72
N MET A 15 -155.85 -92.68 -15.26
CA MET A 15 -154.39 -92.62 -15.58
C MET A 15 -153.64 -93.53 -14.58
N LEU A 16 -153.04 -94.62 -15.06
CA LEU A 16 -152.10 -95.43 -14.28
C LEU A 16 -150.75 -94.69 -14.22
N ARG A 17 -150.26 -94.34 -13.02
CA ARG A 17 -148.90 -93.79 -12.85
C ARG A 17 -147.87 -94.91 -13.05
N ASN A 18 -146.97 -94.75 -14.02
CA ASN A 18 -145.81 -95.62 -14.25
C ASN A 18 -144.64 -95.26 -13.32
N LEU A 19 -143.77 -96.25 -13.05
CA LEU A 19 -142.62 -96.12 -12.13
C LEU A 19 -141.69 -94.94 -12.47
N GLU A 20 -141.38 -94.76 -13.75
CA GLU A 20 -140.49 -93.70 -14.26
C GLU A 20 -140.99 -92.28 -13.89
N ASN A 21 -142.31 -92.07 -13.81
CA ASN A 21 -142.88 -90.79 -13.40
C ASN A 21 -142.66 -90.54 -11.90
N CYS A 22 -142.78 -91.56 -11.06
CA CYS A 22 -142.47 -91.47 -9.63
C CYS A 22 -140.98 -91.21 -9.38
N GLU A 23 -140.08 -91.87 -10.12
CA GLU A 23 -138.64 -91.59 -10.07
C GLU A 23 -138.32 -90.16 -10.54
N THR A 24 -138.91 -89.72 -11.66
CA THR A 24 -138.68 -88.38 -12.22
C THR A 24 -139.20 -87.27 -11.29
N GLU A 25 -140.33 -87.49 -10.62
CA GLU A 25 -140.91 -86.57 -9.64
C GLU A 25 -140.03 -86.49 -8.38
N ALA A 26 -139.59 -87.63 -7.83
CA ALA A 26 -138.66 -87.69 -6.70
C ALA A 26 -137.29 -87.05 -6.99
N GLY A 27 -136.69 -87.34 -8.15
CA GLY A 27 -135.40 -86.80 -8.56
C GLY A 27 -135.42 -85.28 -8.69
N LYS A 28 -136.51 -84.72 -9.27
CA LYS A 28 -136.73 -83.27 -9.33
C LYS A 28 -136.95 -82.66 -7.93
N GLN A 29 -137.80 -83.28 -7.10
CA GLN A 29 -138.19 -82.71 -5.81
C GLN A 29 -137.03 -82.62 -4.81
N PHE A 30 -136.12 -83.59 -4.81
CA PHE A 30 -134.95 -83.62 -3.91
C PHE A 30 -133.64 -83.22 -4.60
N ASN A 31 -133.71 -82.79 -5.87
CA ASN A 31 -132.57 -82.41 -6.71
C ASN A 31 -131.46 -83.49 -6.71
N LEU A 32 -131.88 -84.72 -7.04
CA LEU A 32 -131.05 -85.91 -7.14
C LEU A 32 -131.01 -86.36 -8.61
N PRO A 33 -129.83 -86.66 -9.19
CA PRO A 33 -129.76 -87.20 -10.54
C PRO A 33 -130.46 -88.58 -10.64
N PRO A 34 -131.03 -88.94 -11.81
CA PRO A 34 -131.61 -90.27 -12.01
C PRO A 34 -130.59 -91.38 -11.73
N GLY A 35 -131.04 -92.47 -11.11
CA GLY A 35 -130.20 -93.63 -10.78
C GLY A 35 -129.26 -93.47 -9.58
N THR A 36 -129.26 -92.32 -8.87
CA THR A 36 -128.47 -92.16 -7.62
C THR A 36 -129.27 -92.46 -6.35
N PHE A 37 -130.51 -92.91 -6.49
CA PHE A 37 -131.46 -93.16 -5.40
C PHE A 37 -132.46 -94.25 -5.77
N ASP A 38 -133.08 -94.84 -4.75
CA ASP A 38 -134.06 -95.93 -4.86
C ASP A 38 -135.40 -95.59 -4.19
N LEU A 39 -136.48 -96.22 -4.66
CA LEU A 39 -137.84 -96.14 -4.14
C LEU A 39 -138.20 -97.37 -3.28
N PHE A 40 -138.93 -97.18 -2.18
CA PHE A 40 -139.35 -98.24 -1.25
C PHE A 40 -140.81 -98.07 -0.81
N ASP A 41 -141.58 -99.15 -0.77
CA ASP A 41 -142.90 -99.21 -0.09
C ASP A 41 -142.73 -99.77 1.35
N ARG A 42 -143.84 -100.15 2.00
CA ARG A 42 -143.80 -100.79 3.34
C ARG A 42 -143.35 -102.25 3.34
N PHE A 43 -143.16 -102.86 2.17
CA PHE A 43 -142.86 -104.29 1.99
C PHE A 43 -141.49 -104.55 1.36
N GLY A 44 -140.91 -103.60 0.62
CA GLY A 44 -139.60 -103.73 -0.02
C GLY A 44 -139.20 -102.54 -0.90
N ARG A 45 -138.17 -102.75 -1.72
CA ARG A 45 -137.81 -101.84 -2.82
C ARG A 45 -138.86 -101.96 -3.93
N ILE A 46 -139.18 -100.86 -4.59
CA ILE A 46 -140.07 -100.83 -5.76
C ILE A 46 -139.16 -100.86 -6.99
N GLU A 47 -139.03 -102.02 -7.63
CA GLU A 47 -138.18 -102.18 -8.83
C GLU A 47 -139.00 -102.38 -10.10
N ARG A 48 -140.25 -102.84 -9.98
CA ARG A 48 -141.12 -103.19 -11.10
C ARG A 48 -142.46 -102.47 -11.06
N PRO A 49 -143.18 -102.36 -12.20
CA PRO A 49 -144.57 -101.91 -12.21
C PRO A 49 -145.46 -102.74 -11.27
N GLU A 50 -145.22 -104.06 -11.16
CA GLU A 50 -145.91 -104.93 -10.20
C GLU A 50 -145.77 -104.47 -8.74
N ASP A 51 -144.59 -103.97 -8.34
CA ASP A 51 -144.33 -103.49 -6.98
C ASP A 51 -145.11 -102.20 -6.68
N LEU A 52 -145.18 -101.29 -7.67
CA LEU A 52 -145.94 -100.06 -7.55
C LEU A 52 -147.45 -100.32 -7.50
N GLN A 53 -147.92 -101.28 -8.30
CA GLN A 53 -149.32 -101.75 -8.28
C GLN A 53 -149.68 -102.30 -6.89
N ARG A 54 -148.84 -103.18 -6.31
CA ARG A 54 -148.98 -103.68 -4.93
C ARG A 54 -149.05 -102.53 -3.92
N ALA A 55 -148.15 -101.55 -4.01
CA ALA A 55 -148.10 -100.42 -3.09
C ALA A 55 -149.40 -99.59 -3.12
N LEU A 56 -150.01 -99.42 -4.30
CA LEU A 56 -151.29 -98.75 -4.50
C LEU A 56 -152.48 -99.58 -3.98
N ASP A 57 -152.59 -100.84 -4.38
CA ASP A 57 -153.72 -101.72 -4.00
C ASP A 57 -153.79 -101.92 -2.48
N THR A 58 -152.63 -102.09 -1.82
CA THR A 58 -152.56 -102.31 -0.36
C THR A 58 -152.86 -101.04 0.45
N ALA A 59 -152.96 -99.87 -0.18
CA ALA A 59 -153.34 -98.63 0.50
C ALA A 59 -154.85 -98.57 0.86
N GLY A 60 -155.69 -99.42 0.24
CA GLY A 60 -157.06 -99.69 0.70
C GLY A 60 -158.03 -98.49 0.72
N GLY A 61 -157.72 -97.41 0.00
CA GLY A 61 -158.46 -96.14 0.02
C GLY A 61 -157.80 -95.00 0.81
N GLY A 62 -156.66 -95.25 1.47
CA GLY A 62 -155.76 -94.21 1.98
C GLY A 62 -154.67 -93.81 0.98
N GLU A 63 -153.85 -92.81 1.35
CA GLU A 63 -152.68 -92.43 0.53
C GLU A 63 -151.56 -93.47 0.58
N CYS A 64 -151.02 -93.80 -0.60
CA CYS A 64 -149.84 -94.63 -0.76
C CYS A 64 -148.56 -93.77 -0.66
N ILE A 65 -147.74 -93.96 0.38
CA ILE A 65 -146.50 -93.20 0.60
C ILE A 65 -145.27 -94.09 0.34
N ILE A 66 -144.37 -93.60 -0.50
CA ILE A 66 -143.10 -94.23 -0.91
C ILE A 66 -141.93 -93.49 -0.25
N GLU A 67 -140.94 -94.23 0.24
CA GLU A 67 -139.67 -93.64 0.73
C GLU A 67 -138.60 -93.63 -0.37
N VAL A 68 -137.89 -92.50 -0.50
CA VAL A 68 -136.80 -92.26 -1.46
C VAL A 68 -135.47 -92.20 -0.71
N ARG A 69 -134.48 -93.03 -1.08
CA ARG A 69 -133.16 -93.11 -0.42
C ARG A 69 -132.00 -93.00 -1.42
N GLU A 70 -131.11 -92.01 -1.21
CA GLU A 70 -129.91 -91.79 -2.05
C GLU A 70 -128.75 -92.73 -1.67
N HIS A 71 -127.96 -93.16 -2.66
CA HIS A 71 -126.78 -94.00 -2.43
C HIS A 71 -125.63 -93.19 -1.80
N ARG A 72 -124.98 -93.79 -0.79
CA ARG A 72 -123.99 -93.14 0.08
C ARG A 72 -122.81 -92.45 -0.65
N HIS A 73 -122.41 -92.95 -1.81
CA HIS A 73 -121.26 -92.41 -2.56
C HIS A 73 -121.55 -91.07 -3.25
N PHE A 74 -122.80 -90.80 -3.68
CA PHE A 74 -123.14 -89.51 -4.27
C PHE A 74 -123.24 -88.38 -3.23
N ILE A 75 -123.62 -88.72 -1.99
CA ILE A 75 -123.52 -87.83 -0.83
C ILE A 75 -122.04 -87.45 -0.56
N GLN A 76 -121.11 -88.41 -0.67
CA GLN A 76 -119.67 -88.17 -0.52
C GLN A 76 -119.09 -87.33 -1.67
N LEU A 77 -119.50 -87.57 -2.91
CA LEU A 77 -119.07 -86.75 -4.06
C LEU A 77 -119.51 -85.29 -3.92
N ARG A 78 -120.74 -85.03 -3.46
CA ARG A 78 -121.26 -83.67 -3.27
C ARG A 78 -120.67 -82.93 -2.06
N SER A 79 -120.09 -83.63 -1.07
CA SER A 79 -119.29 -82.98 -0.02
C SER A 79 -117.87 -82.66 -0.49
N LEU A 80 -117.23 -83.55 -1.26
CA LEU A 80 -115.91 -83.31 -1.87
C LEU A 80 -115.92 -82.13 -2.86
N ASP A 81 -116.93 -82.01 -3.71
CA ASP A 81 -117.08 -80.87 -4.64
C ASP A 81 -117.14 -79.51 -3.91
N LYS A 82 -117.83 -79.45 -2.75
CA LYS A 82 -117.82 -78.25 -1.90
C LYS A 82 -116.44 -77.95 -1.32
N VAL A 83 -115.66 -78.96 -0.94
CA VAL A 83 -114.28 -78.78 -0.43
C VAL A 83 -113.37 -78.28 -1.55
N ASN A 84 -113.42 -78.87 -2.74
CA ASN A 84 -112.61 -78.44 -3.90
C ASN A 84 -112.92 -76.99 -4.28
N LYS A 85 -114.19 -76.59 -4.33
CA LYS A 85 -114.61 -75.20 -4.59
C LYS A 85 -114.14 -74.22 -3.51
N GLY A 86 -113.93 -74.68 -2.28
CA GLY A 86 -113.28 -73.92 -1.22
C GLY A 86 -111.76 -73.85 -1.34
N GLN A 87 -111.12 -74.92 -1.82
CA GLN A 87 -109.67 -74.97 -2.06
C GLN A 87 -109.23 -74.11 -3.24
N ASN A 88 -109.93 -74.16 -4.38
CA ASN A 88 -109.58 -73.35 -5.55
C ASN A 88 -109.55 -71.85 -5.21
N LYS A 89 -110.59 -71.33 -4.54
CA LYS A 89 -110.63 -69.92 -4.08
C LYS A 89 -109.45 -69.54 -3.17
N ARG A 90 -108.95 -70.48 -2.37
CA ARG A 90 -107.75 -70.26 -1.55
C ARG A 90 -106.48 -70.24 -2.42
N MET A 91 -106.42 -71.06 -3.47
CA MET A 91 -105.31 -71.03 -4.44
C MET A 91 -105.29 -69.70 -5.19
N ASP A 92 -106.42 -69.25 -5.75
CA ASP A 92 -106.57 -67.96 -6.43
C ASP A 92 -106.06 -66.79 -5.55
N THR A 93 -106.43 -66.81 -4.27
CA THR A 93 -106.00 -65.80 -3.28
C THR A 93 -104.50 -65.87 -2.98
N ILE A 94 -103.92 -67.08 -2.94
CA ILE A 94 -102.48 -67.29 -2.70
C ILE A 94 -101.66 -66.85 -3.92
N GLU A 95 -102.11 -67.16 -5.14
CA GLU A 95 -101.44 -66.75 -6.38
C GLU A 95 -101.41 -65.21 -6.54
N GLU A 96 -102.49 -64.52 -6.19
CA GLU A 96 -102.49 -63.04 -6.11
C GLU A 96 -101.47 -62.49 -5.10
N ILE A 97 -101.35 -63.11 -3.92
CA ILE A 97 -100.41 -62.69 -2.88
C ILE A 97 -98.96 -62.95 -3.32
N ILE A 98 -98.67 -64.12 -3.88
CA ILE A 98 -97.35 -64.46 -4.44
C ILE A 98 -96.98 -63.44 -5.52
N LYS A 99 -97.89 -63.14 -6.45
CA LYS A 99 -97.61 -62.19 -7.53
C LYS A 99 -97.32 -60.77 -7.02
N ARG A 100 -98.08 -60.27 -6.03
CA ARG A 100 -97.80 -58.96 -5.40
C ARG A 100 -96.43 -58.96 -4.70
N ASN A 101 -96.11 -60.02 -3.96
CA ASN A 101 -94.82 -60.15 -3.28
C ASN A 101 -93.64 -60.21 -4.25
N ASP A 102 -93.79 -60.94 -5.36
CA ASP A 102 -92.79 -61.04 -6.44
C ASP A 102 -92.54 -59.68 -7.11
N ASP A 103 -93.59 -58.91 -7.40
CA ASP A 103 -93.47 -57.60 -8.03
C ASP A 103 -92.91 -56.54 -7.06
N GLU A 104 -93.26 -56.60 -5.77
CA GLU A 104 -92.59 -55.83 -4.71
C GLU A 104 -91.12 -56.20 -4.54
N ALA A 105 -90.77 -57.48 -4.61
CA ALA A 105 -89.39 -57.96 -4.48
C ALA A 105 -88.53 -57.48 -5.66
N LYS A 106 -89.05 -57.56 -6.90
CA LYS A 106 -88.39 -57.01 -8.10
C LYS A 106 -88.17 -55.50 -7.98
N ALA A 107 -89.16 -54.76 -7.49
CA ALA A 107 -89.04 -53.32 -7.28
C ALA A 107 -87.90 -52.97 -6.30
N LYS A 108 -87.85 -53.63 -5.13
CA LYS A 108 -86.80 -53.44 -4.12
C LYS A 108 -85.41 -53.86 -4.63
N ILE A 109 -85.32 -54.95 -5.39
CA ILE A 109 -84.06 -55.39 -6.02
C ILE A 109 -83.58 -54.35 -7.05
N GLN A 110 -84.48 -53.79 -7.87
CA GLN A 110 -84.11 -52.77 -8.85
C GLN A 110 -83.71 -51.45 -8.17
N GLU A 111 -84.40 -51.05 -7.10
CA GLU A 111 -84.07 -49.88 -6.28
C GLU A 111 -82.65 -49.99 -5.71
N SER A 112 -82.36 -51.06 -4.95
CA SER A 112 -81.00 -51.28 -4.41
C SER A 112 -79.95 -51.52 -5.50
N SER A 113 -80.30 -52.09 -6.65
CA SER A 113 -79.38 -52.20 -7.80
C SER A 113 -79.03 -50.84 -8.39
N ASN A 114 -79.99 -49.91 -8.44
CA ASN A 114 -79.75 -48.55 -8.90
C ASN A 114 -78.89 -47.80 -7.87
N GLU A 115 -79.20 -47.88 -6.58
CA GLU A 115 -78.39 -47.27 -5.50
C GLU A 115 -76.94 -47.76 -5.54
N LEU A 116 -76.71 -49.06 -5.66
CA LEU A 116 -75.36 -49.64 -5.76
C LEU A 116 -74.61 -49.16 -7.00
N HIS A 117 -75.27 -49.07 -8.15
CA HIS A 117 -74.66 -48.54 -9.37
C HIS A 117 -74.29 -47.05 -9.22
N ASP A 118 -75.14 -46.28 -8.54
CA ASP A 118 -74.92 -44.88 -8.21
C ASP A 118 -73.75 -44.68 -7.24
N TYR A 119 -73.61 -45.56 -6.24
CA TYR A 119 -72.45 -45.59 -5.32
C TYR A 119 -71.15 -45.98 -6.04
N ILE A 120 -71.16 -47.01 -6.88
CA ILE A 120 -70.00 -47.39 -7.72
C ILE A 120 -69.60 -46.20 -8.59
N SER A 121 -70.55 -45.59 -9.30
CA SER A 121 -70.33 -44.42 -10.17
C SER A 121 -69.85 -43.17 -9.43
N LYS A 122 -70.05 -43.07 -8.10
CA LYS A 122 -69.49 -42.00 -7.25
C LYS A 122 -68.05 -42.34 -6.83
N VAL A 123 -67.78 -43.59 -6.46
CA VAL A 123 -66.44 -44.07 -6.07
C VAL A 123 -65.47 -44.05 -7.25
N GLU A 124 -65.91 -44.48 -8.45
CA GLU A 124 -65.10 -44.43 -9.67
C GLU A 124 -64.70 -43.00 -10.05
N ARG A 125 -65.63 -42.04 -9.93
CA ARG A 125 -65.31 -40.61 -10.12
C ARG A 125 -64.34 -40.08 -9.06
N HIS A 126 -64.53 -40.38 -7.78
CA HIS A 126 -63.58 -39.98 -6.74
C HIS A 126 -62.16 -40.54 -7.01
N ILE A 127 -62.06 -41.79 -7.49
CA ILE A 127 -60.78 -42.40 -7.89
C ILE A 127 -60.17 -41.69 -9.10
N MET A 128 -60.96 -41.37 -10.13
CA MET A 128 -60.47 -40.80 -11.38
C MET A 128 -60.20 -39.29 -11.33
N ASP A 129 -61.06 -38.53 -10.66
CA ASP A 129 -61.07 -37.06 -10.65
C ASP A 129 -60.22 -36.48 -9.50
N GLU A 130 -60.11 -37.19 -8.35
CA GLU A 130 -59.35 -36.71 -7.19
C GLU A 130 -58.07 -37.53 -6.94
N LEU A 131 -58.14 -38.87 -6.90
CA LEU A 131 -56.97 -39.68 -6.53
C LEU A 131 -55.96 -39.85 -7.67
N MET A 132 -56.41 -40.03 -8.91
CA MET A 132 -55.53 -40.25 -10.05
C MET A 132 -54.58 -39.06 -10.32
N PRO A 133 -55.03 -37.79 -10.32
CA PRO A 133 -54.13 -36.64 -10.51
C PRO A 133 -53.04 -36.53 -9.43
N ILE A 134 -53.38 -36.86 -8.17
CA ILE A 134 -52.43 -36.87 -7.05
C ILE A 134 -51.37 -37.96 -7.24
N ILE A 135 -51.76 -39.15 -7.69
CA ILE A 135 -50.82 -40.24 -8.01
C ILE A 135 -49.88 -39.83 -9.16
N ASP A 136 -50.42 -39.16 -10.18
CA ASP A 136 -49.67 -38.68 -11.34
C ASP A 136 -48.66 -37.57 -10.96
N GLU A 137 -49.05 -36.65 -10.08
CA GLU A 137 -48.18 -35.62 -9.50
C GLU A 137 -47.05 -36.23 -8.65
N LEU A 138 -47.37 -37.14 -7.73
CA LEU A 138 -46.38 -37.87 -6.93
C LEU A 138 -45.41 -38.68 -7.81
N CYS A 139 -45.86 -39.22 -8.94
CA CYS A 139 -44.98 -39.90 -9.91
C CYS A 139 -44.02 -38.93 -10.62
N ARG A 140 -44.47 -37.72 -10.95
CA ARG A 140 -43.63 -36.65 -11.52
C ARG A 140 -42.59 -36.19 -10.51
N ASP A 141 -43.00 -35.92 -9.28
CA ASP A 141 -42.12 -35.50 -8.17
C ASP A 141 -41.08 -36.55 -7.83
N ARG A 142 -41.46 -37.82 -7.71
CA ARG A 142 -40.50 -38.93 -7.52
C ARG A 142 -39.44 -38.96 -8.63
N THR A 143 -39.87 -38.71 -9.86
CA THR A 143 -38.98 -38.70 -11.03
C THR A 143 -38.07 -37.46 -11.05
N GLN A 144 -38.55 -36.31 -10.57
CA GLN A 144 -37.74 -35.09 -10.45
C GLN A 144 -36.72 -35.21 -9.32
N LEU A 145 -37.13 -35.67 -8.13
CA LEU A 145 -36.24 -35.96 -7.00
C LEU A 145 -35.14 -36.96 -7.39
N GLN A 146 -35.45 -38.00 -8.16
CA GLN A 146 -34.43 -38.92 -8.68
C GLN A 146 -33.40 -38.25 -9.62
N LYS A 147 -33.80 -37.25 -10.42
CA LYS A 147 -32.85 -36.46 -11.23
C LYS A 147 -31.96 -35.60 -10.33
N ASP A 148 -32.53 -34.93 -9.34
CA ASP A 148 -31.79 -33.99 -8.50
C ASP A 148 -30.87 -34.69 -7.50
N VAL A 149 -31.24 -35.88 -6.99
CA VAL A 149 -30.32 -36.77 -6.26
C VAL A 149 -29.14 -37.19 -7.14
N ARG A 150 -29.36 -37.53 -8.42
CA ARG A 150 -28.24 -37.84 -9.35
C ARG A 150 -27.33 -36.63 -9.59
N LYS A 151 -27.89 -35.42 -9.75
CA LYS A 151 -27.10 -34.17 -9.84
C LYS A 151 -26.27 -33.94 -8.58
N ALA A 152 -26.83 -34.18 -7.40
CA ALA A 152 -26.12 -34.03 -6.13
C ALA A 152 -24.99 -35.06 -5.99
N GLN A 153 -25.23 -36.33 -6.34
CA GLN A 153 -24.20 -37.38 -6.38
C GLN A 153 -23.06 -37.05 -7.34
N GLU A 154 -23.36 -36.50 -8.52
CA GLU A 154 -22.33 -36.13 -9.49
C GLU A 154 -21.52 -34.90 -9.04
N LYS A 155 -22.16 -33.89 -8.44
CA LYS A 155 -21.44 -32.79 -7.78
C LYS A 155 -20.55 -33.27 -6.62
N LEU A 156 -21.01 -34.24 -5.83
CA LEU A 156 -20.21 -34.83 -4.74
C LEU A 156 -19.00 -35.62 -5.27
N ARG A 157 -19.10 -36.26 -6.43
CA ARG A 157 -17.96 -36.91 -7.12
C ARG A 157 -16.93 -35.93 -7.66
N GLN A 158 -17.37 -34.74 -8.07
CA GLN A 158 -16.50 -33.67 -8.57
C GLN A 158 -15.70 -32.98 -7.46
N ILE A 159 -16.09 -33.15 -6.18
CA ILE A 159 -15.29 -32.66 -5.05
C ILE A 159 -14.10 -33.60 -4.86
N ASN A 160 -12.91 -33.16 -5.28
CA ASN A 160 -11.69 -33.91 -5.03
C ASN A 160 -11.30 -33.81 -3.53
N VAL A 161 -11.73 -34.81 -2.76
CA VAL A 161 -11.44 -34.94 -1.32
C VAL A 161 -9.93 -34.95 -1.04
N ARG A 162 -9.10 -35.36 -2.01
CA ARG A 162 -7.64 -35.35 -1.90
C ARG A 162 -7.09 -33.92 -1.95
N GLU A 163 -7.50 -33.10 -2.90
CA GLU A 163 -7.12 -31.68 -2.98
C GLU A 163 -7.54 -30.91 -1.73
N LEU A 164 -8.73 -31.19 -1.18
CA LEU A 164 -9.18 -30.63 0.10
C LEU A 164 -8.32 -31.08 1.30
N HIS A 165 -7.73 -32.28 1.24
CA HIS A 165 -6.80 -32.75 2.27
C HIS A 165 -5.41 -32.12 2.11
N GLU A 166 -4.92 -32.00 0.88
CA GLU A 166 -3.63 -31.38 0.56
C GLU A 166 -3.67 -29.88 0.91
N MET A 167 -4.69 -29.12 0.49
CA MET A 167 -4.93 -27.73 0.93
C MET A 167 -5.05 -27.58 2.45
N LYS A 168 -5.62 -28.56 3.15
CA LYS A 168 -5.70 -28.55 4.62
C LYS A 168 -4.32 -28.70 5.25
N VAL A 169 -3.47 -29.57 4.73
CA VAL A 169 -2.08 -29.75 5.20
C VAL A 169 -1.27 -28.48 4.96
N ASP A 170 -1.36 -27.90 3.76
CA ASP A 170 -0.68 -26.65 3.40
C ASP A 170 -1.12 -25.48 4.29
N PHE A 171 -2.42 -25.39 4.61
CA PHE A 171 -2.95 -24.40 5.55
C PHE A 171 -2.36 -24.54 6.95
N PHE A 172 -2.17 -25.76 7.46
CA PHE A 172 -1.51 -25.98 8.75
C PHE A 172 -0.01 -25.62 8.71
N ALA A 173 0.71 -26.00 7.65
CA ALA A 173 2.12 -25.64 7.48
C ALA A 173 2.31 -24.11 7.39
N LEU A 174 1.45 -23.42 6.62
CA LEU A 174 1.47 -21.96 6.52
C LEU A 174 1.13 -21.29 7.87
N LYS A 175 0.16 -21.83 8.62
CA LYS A 175 -0.18 -21.33 9.97
C LYS A 175 0.99 -21.44 10.94
N GLU A 176 1.75 -22.53 10.93
CA GLU A 176 2.96 -22.67 11.75
C GLU A 176 4.06 -21.70 11.34
N GLN A 177 4.28 -21.51 10.03
CA GLN A 177 5.23 -20.52 9.52
C GLN A 177 4.87 -19.08 9.94
N VAL A 178 3.59 -18.71 9.89
CA VAL A 178 3.11 -17.40 10.35
C VAL A 178 3.30 -17.26 11.87
N GLN A 179 2.98 -18.27 12.67
CA GLN A 179 3.23 -18.24 14.12
C GLN A 179 4.71 -18.17 14.49
N ALA A 180 5.58 -18.82 13.70
CA ALA A 180 7.04 -18.70 13.85
C ALA A 180 7.56 -17.33 13.42
N ALA A 181 6.94 -16.68 12.43
CA ALA A 181 7.28 -15.32 12.01
C ALA A 181 6.90 -14.28 13.08
N VAL A 182 5.68 -14.33 13.62
CA VAL A 182 5.23 -13.45 14.72
C VAL A 182 6.19 -13.54 15.92
N LYS A 183 6.50 -14.76 16.38
CA LYS A 183 7.45 -15.00 17.49
C LYS A 183 8.89 -14.50 17.24
N ARG A 184 9.26 -14.17 16.00
CA ARG A 184 10.53 -13.49 15.68
C ARG A 184 10.38 -11.97 15.76
N VAL A 185 9.27 -11.41 15.27
CA VAL A 185 8.95 -9.98 15.41
C VAL A 185 8.84 -9.60 16.88
N ASP A 186 8.08 -10.36 17.69
CA ASP A 186 7.94 -10.14 19.14
C ASP A 186 9.29 -10.03 19.87
N ARG A 187 10.30 -10.81 19.42
CA ARG A 187 11.66 -10.80 19.99
C ARG A 187 12.46 -9.58 19.53
N ILE A 188 12.33 -9.19 18.27
CA ILE A 188 12.98 -8.01 17.70
C ILE A 188 12.44 -6.75 18.39
N ASP A 189 11.12 -6.67 18.60
CA ASP A 189 10.49 -5.54 19.29
C ASP A 189 10.96 -5.41 20.75
N VAL A 190 11.11 -6.53 21.48
CA VAL A 190 11.67 -6.54 22.85
C VAL A 190 13.15 -6.15 22.86
N MET A 191 13.96 -6.63 21.91
CA MET A 191 15.36 -6.22 21.77
C MET A 191 15.47 -4.72 21.46
N TRP A 192 14.68 -4.22 20.50
CA TRP A 192 14.64 -2.81 20.12
C TRP A 192 14.20 -1.90 21.27
N ALA A 193 13.18 -2.29 22.04
CA ALA A 193 12.77 -1.56 23.23
C ALA A 193 13.88 -1.48 24.29
N THR A 194 14.65 -2.56 24.47
CA THR A 194 15.79 -2.63 25.40
C THR A 194 16.95 -1.75 24.92
N GLU A 195 17.26 -1.79 23.62
CA GLU A 195 18.34 -1.01 23.01
C GLU A 195 18.00 0.49 22.95
N LYS A 196 16.74 0.86 22.70
CA LYS A 196 16.25 2.24 22.80
C LYS A 196 16.43 2.83 24.19
N LEU A 197 16.08 2.08 25.25
CA LEU A 197 16.30 2.52 26.64
C LEU A 197 17.79 2.76 26.92
N ARG A 198 18.68 1.86 26.48
CA ARG A 198 20.12 2.03 26.61
C ARG A 198 20.64 3.27 25.87
N ILE A 199 20.15 3.52 24.65
CA ILE A 199 20.49 4.73 23.88
C ILE A 199 20.02 6.00 24.62
N GLU A 200 18.85 5.98 25.26
CA GLU A 200 18.36 7.10 26.08
C GLU A 200 19.22 7.32 27.35
N GLU A 201 19.70 6.26 27.99
CA GLU A 201 20.65 6.34 29.12
C GLU A 201 22.02 6.90 28.70
N ASP A 202 22.59 6.39 27.60
CA ASP A 202 23.88 6.85 27.07
C ASP A 202 23.79 8.31 26.55
N LEU A 203 22.68 8.70 25.91
CA LEU A 203 22.41 10.11 25.55
C LEU A 203 22.27 11.01 26.78
N SER A 204 21.64 10.53 27.87
CA SER A 204 21.53 11.28 29.12
C SER A 204 22.91 11.52 29.75
N ARG A 205 23.78 10.51 29.74
CA ARG A 205 25.18 10.61 30.23
C ARG A 205 26.00 11.61 29.40
N ASN A 206 25.99 11.49 28.08
CA ASN A 206 26.70 12.40 27.18
C ASN A 206 26.24 13.86 27.35
N ASN A 207 24.94 14.09 27.61
CA ASN A 207 24.41 15.42 27.91
C ASN A 207 24.82 15.98 29.28
N ALA A 208 25.20 15.13 30.24
CA ALA A 208 25.81 15.57 31.50
C ALA A 208 27.28 15.93 31.31
N GLU A 209 28.05 15.07 30.62
CA GLU A 209 29.47 15.28 30.31
C GLU A 209 29.69 16.55 29.46
N LEU A 210 28.85 16.80 28.46
CA LEU A 210 28.89 18.04 27.67
C LEU A 210 28.65 19.31 28.51
N LYS A 211 27.77 19.26 29.52
CA LYS A 211 27.52 20.40 30.43
C LYS A 211 28.69 20.63 31.39
N GLU A 212 29.39 19.57 31.80
CA GLU A 212 30.60 19.69 32.61
C GLU A 212 31.77 20.25 31.78
N LEU A 213 31.96 19.75 30.55
CA LEU A 213 32.93 20.30 29.60
C LEU A 213 32.64 21.77 29.27
N GLN A 214 31.37 22.15 29.09
CA GLN A 214 30.98 23.55 28.87
C GLN A 214 31.37 24.45 30.06
N ARG A 215 31.17 24.00 31.31
CA ARG A 215 31.61 24.73 32.51
C ARG A 215 33.13 24.84 32.59
N TYR A 216 33.85 23.76 32.29
CA TYR A 216 35.32 23.76 32.25
C TYR A 216 35.85 24.75 31.20
N MET A 217 35.28 24.74 30.00
CA MET A 217 35.65 25.65 28.91
C MET A 217 35.32 27.11 29.24
N GLN A 218 34.19 27.40 29.91
CA GLN A 218 33.90 28.74 30.39
C GLN A 218 34.96 29.23 31.39
N GLY A 219 35.27 28.44 32.43
CA GLY A 219 36.31 28.81 33.39
C GLY A 219 37.71 28.97 32.78
N ARG A 220 38.01 28.27 31.68
CA ARG A 220 39.22 28.51 30.87
C ARG A 220 39.18 29.84 30.13
N ILE A 221 38.04 30.20 29.53
CA ILE A 221 37.84 31.48 28.84
C ILE A 221 37.95 32.64 29.84
N ASP A 222 37.33 32.52 31.01
CA ASP A 222 37.35 33.56 32.04
C ASP A 222 38.79 33.89 32.48
N VAL A 223 39.62 32.87 32.73
CA VAL A 223 41.06 33.04 33.04
C VAL A 223 41.85 33.67 31.88
N CYS A 224 41.51 33.36 30.62
CA CYS A 224 42.12 34.02 29.46
C CYS A 224 41.72 35.50 29.35
N VAL A 225 40.49 35.87 29.72
CA VAL A 225 40.03 37.27 29.75
C VAL A 225 40.71 38.05 30.87
N GLU A 226 40.92 37.46 32.04
CA GLU A 226 41.71 38.07 33.11
C GLU A 226 43.17 38.30 32.69
N ALA A 227 43.80 37.31 32.03
CA ALA A 227 45.16 37.42 31.53
C ALA A 227 45.33 38.48 30.42
N ASP A 228 44.35 38.63 29.52
CA ASP A 228 44.36 39.66 28.48
C ASP A 228 44.19 41.07 29.09
N ALA A 229 43.34 41.21 30.11
CA ALA A 229 43.22 42.45 30.87
C ALA A 229 44.50 42.82 31.66
N ASP A 230 45.27 41.83 32.13
CA ASP A 230 46.62 42.04 32.69
C ASP A 230 47.63 42.46 31.62
N LEU A 231 47.61 41.83 30.44
CA LEU A 231 48.49 42.21 29.32
C LEU A 231 48.19 43.64 28.84
N ALA A 232 46.92 44.03 28.70
CA ALA A 232 46.52 45.39 28.33
C ALA A 232 47.01 46.43 29.35
N ARG A 233 46.89 46.15 30.66
CA ARG A 233 47.43 47.02 31.73
C ARG A 233 48.95 47.14 31.66
N ASN A 234 49.65 46.03 31.44
CA ASN A 234 51.11 46.04 31.28
C ASN A 234 51.56 46.79 30.01
N HIS A 235 50.82 46.68 28.91
CA HIS A 235 51.09 47.42 27.67
C HIS A 235 50.97 48.93 27.88
N GLN A 236 49.89 49.41 28.53
CA GLN A 236 49.69 50.82 28.84
C GLN A 236 50.84 51.41 29.70
N VAL A 237 51.34 50.63 30.67
CA VAL A 237 52.51 51.04 31.49
C VAL A 237 53.80 51.05 30.66
N LEU A 238 53.93 50.17 29.65
CA LEU A 238 55.07 50.17 28.74
C LEU A 238 55.03 51.38 27.79
N GLU A 239 53.87 51.72 27.22
CA GLU A 239 53.68 52.93 26.39
C GLU A 239 54.06 54.20 27.16
N GLN A 240 53.62 54.33 28.42
CA GLN A 240 53.98 55.46 29.28
C GLN A 240 55.50 55.57 29.50
N ARG A 241 56.20 54.44 29.69
CA ARG A 241 57.67 54.41 29.80
C ARG A 241 58.37 54.75 28.49
N VAL A 242 57.88 54.23 27.36
CA VAL A 242 58.42 54.55 26.03
C VAL A 242 58.25 56.04 25.72
N LYS A 243 57.13 56.64 26.11
CA LYS A 243 56.92 58.09 25.96
C LYS A 243 57.91 58.89 26.80
N LEU A 244 58.06 58.58 28.09
CA LEU A 244 59.03 59.28 28.95
C LEU A 244 60.47 59.18 28.40
N LEU A 245 60.86 58.01 27.89
CA LEU A 245 62.17 57.83 27.24
C LEU A 245 62.29 58.58 25.90
N ALA A 246 61.19 58.84 25.20
CA ALA A 246 61.20 59.69 24.01
C ALA A 246 61.33 61.18 24.39
N ASP A 247 60.60 61.62 25.41
CA ASP A 247 60.67 62.98 25.97
C ASP A 247 62.11 63.26 26.48
N ASP A 248 62.74 62.31 27.20
CA ASP A 248 64.16 62.36 27.62
C ASP A 248 65.12 62.44 26.42
N LEU A 249 64.87 61.68 25.35
CA LEU A 249 65.71 61.69 24.14
C LEU A 249 65.57 62.98 23.32
N GLU A 250 64.44 63.68 23.39
CA GLU A 250 64.31 65.02 22.82
C GLU A 250 65.08 66.05 23.64
N LEU A 251 65.00 66.00 24.98
CA LEU A 251 65.82 66.85 25.86
C LEU A 251 67.33 66.67 25.60
N PHE A 252 67.83 65.42 25.53
CA PHE A 252 69.23 65.17 25.20
C PHE A 252 69.64 65.60 23.78
N ARG A 253 68.69 65.70 22.83
CA ARG A 253 68.94 66.27 21.49
C ARG A 253 69.03 67.79 21.54
N GLU A 254 68.29 68.46 22.43
CA GLU A 254 68.42 69.90 22.65
C GLU A 254 69.74 70.21 23.38
N ASP A 255 70.08 69.49 24.46
CA ASP A 255 71.37 69.59 25.15
C ASP A 255 72.56 69.41 24.19
N THR A 256 72.54 68.37 23.36
CA THR A 256 73.64 68.12 22.40
C THR A 256 73.70 69.14 21.25
N LYS A 257 72.57 69.76 20.89
CA LYS A 257 72.50 70.87 19.94
C LYS A 257 73.03 72.17 20.54
N GLU A 258 72.72 72.49 21.80
CA GLU A 258 73.33 73.62 22.50
C GLU A 258 74.83 73.41 22.68
N LEU A 259 75.26 72.21 23.10
CA LEU A 259 76.68 71.85 23.20
C LEU A 259 77.38 71.92 21.84
N SER A 260 76.73 71.55 20.73
CA SER A 260 77.27 71.75 19.38
C SER A 260 77.46 73.24 19.10
N GLN A 261 76.44 74.07 19.29
CA GLN A 261 76.54 75.53 19.06
C GLN A 261 77.63 76.18 19.92
N LEU A 262 77.82 75.71 21.16
CA LEU A 262 78.83 76.21 22.08
C LEU A 262 80.24 75.70 21.69
N ALA A 263 80.35 74.47 21.18
CA ALA A 263 81.56 73.93 20.58
C ALA A 263 81.91 74.63 19.25
N ASP A 264 80.93 74.98 18.43
CA ASP A 264 81.09 75.70 17.17
C ASP A 264 81.48 77.17 17.44
N ALA A 265 80.87 77.85 18.41
CA ALA A 265 81.31 79.19 18.85
C ALA A 265 82.71 79.18 19.50
N SER A 266 83.13 78.05 20.07
CA SER A 266 84.50 77.81 20.54
C SER A 266 85.44 77.50 19.37
N ARG A 267 84.97 76.79 18.36
CA ARG A 267 85.67 76.50 17.11
C ARG A 267 85.91 77.77 16.32
N ASP A 268 84.94 78.67 16.24
CA ASP A 268 85.06 79.97 15.57
C ASP A 268 86.14 80.83 16.24
N LYS A 269 86.17 80.90 17.58
CA LYS A 269 87.27 81.58 18.31
C LYS A 269 88.63 80.91 18.09
N ASN A 270 88.66 79.57 18.06
CA ASN A 270 89.87 78.84 17.66
C ASN A 270 90.22 79.07 16.17
N GLN A 271 89.26 79.38 15.32
CA GLN A 271 89.45 79.67 13.89
C GLN A 271 89.89 81.12 13.67
N GLU A 272 89.43 82.09 14.46
CA GLU A 272 90.01 83.44 14.55
C GLU A 272 91.47 83.37 15.01
N MET A 273 91.76 82.61 16.09
CA MET A 273 93.13 82.34 16.54
C MET A 273 93.95 81.60 15.47
N THR A 274 93.33 80.68 14.72
CA THR A 274 93.99 79.99 13.60
C THR A 274 94.19 80.91 12.40
N CYS A 275 93.33 81.88 12.15
CA CYS A 275 93.49 82.92 11.12
C CYS A 275 94.64 83.86 11.47
N LEU A 276 94.78 84.28 12.74
CA LEU A 276 95.96 85.02 13.22
C LEU A 276 97.25 84.20 13.06
N ILE A 277 97.19 82.89 13.35
CA ILE A 277 98.30 81.94 13.07
C ILE A 277 98.48 81.73 11.54
N ALA A 278 97.46 81.93 10.72
CA ALA A 278 97.50 81.78 9.27
C ALA A 278 97.96 83.06 8.54
N GLU A 279 97.85 84.25 9.12
CA GLU A 279 98.60 85.43 8.67
C GLU A 279 100.10 85.21 8.93
N VAL A 280 100.45 84.75 10.14
CA VAL A 280 101.82 84.39 10.51
C VAL A 280 102.38 83.25 9.62
N ARG A 281 101.55 82.28 9.22
CA ARG A 281 101.94 81.20 8.28
C ARG A 281 101.73 81.54 6.81
N GLY A 282 101.01 82.59 6.46
CA GLY A 282 100.72 82.99 5.07
C GLY A 282 101.97 83.46 4.32
N THR A 283 102.97 83.93 5.06
CA THR A 283 104.34 84.19 4.56
C THR A 283 105.16 82.92 4.27
N HIS A 284 104.65 81.74 4.62
CA HIS A 284 105.34 80.45 4.48
C HIS A 284 104.53 79.41 3.69
N GLY A 285 103.19 79.52 3.69
CA GLY A 285 102.23 78.61 3.06
C GLY A 285 101.82 78.99 1.62
N ALA A 286 102.53 79.90 0.96
CA ALA A 286 102.37 80.15 -0.49
C ALA A 286 103.06 79.09 -1.37
N LEU A 287 103.55 78.01 -0.75
CA LEU A 287 104.12 76.81 -1.37
C LEU A 287 103.29 75.60 -0.91
N MET A 288 102.79 74.82 -1.87
CA MET A 288 101.80 73.73 -1.69
C MET A 288 100.40 74.25 -1.26
N THR A 289 99.28 73.84 -1.86
CA THR A 289 99.05 72.77 -2.87
C THR A 289 97.85 73.13 -3.75
N ASP A 290 97.83 72.60 -4.97
CA ASP A 290 96.74 72.74 -5.94
C ASP A 290 95.94 71.41 -6.06
N CYS A 291 94.65 71.47 -6.40
CA CYS A 291 93.68 70.35 -6.52
C CYS A 291 93.44 69.50 -5.23
N GLY A 292 92.27 68.92 -4.92
CA GLY A 292 90.96 68.85 -5.61
C GLY A 292 90.67 67.48 -6.25
N HIS A 293 89.59 66.77 -5.86
CA HIS A 293 88.73 65.91 -6.73
C HIS A 293 87.54 65.21 -6.00
N PHE A 294 86.55 64.78 -6.79
CA PHE A 294 85.27 64.12 -6.43
C PHE A 294 85.37 62.65 -5.94
N LYS A 295 84.32 62.17 -5.25
CA LYS A 295 83.56 60.98 -5.74
C LYS A 295 82.14 60.79 -5.17
N THR A 296 81.25 60.28 -6.02
CA THR A 296 79.81 60.01 -5.78
C THR A 296 79.55 58.52 -5.45
N ARG A 297 78.41 58.20 -4.84
CA ARG A 297 77.79 56.85 -4.90
C ARG A 297 76.26 56.89 -4.77
N ILE A 298 75.59 55.83 -5.24
CA ILE A 298 74.13 55.73 -5.46
C ILE A 298 73.64 54.32 -5.02
N ALA A 299 72.46 54.25 -4.37
CA ALA A 299 71.53 53.11 -4.30
C ALA A 299 70.15 53.66 -3.84
N CYS A 300 69.04 53.46 -4.57
CA CYS A 300 68.06 52.37 -4.41
C CYS A 300 67.48 52.31 -2.98
N ILE A 301 66.21 52.66 -2.69
CA ILE A 301 64.91 52.21 -3.26
C ILE A 301 64.70 50.71 -3.11
N GLU A 302 63.71 50.34 -2.28
CA GLU A 302 63.04 49.04 -2.29
C GLU A 302 61.59 49.22 -2.77
N VAL A 303 61.06 48.21 -3.46
CA VAL A 303 59.69 48.19 -4.01
C VAL A 303 59.00 46.92 -3.53
N ALA A 304 57.73 47.03 -3.12
CA ALA A 304 56.92 45.86 -2.76
C ALA A 304 56.69 44.97 -4.00
N GLY A 305 57.17 43.74 -3.97
CA GLY A 305 57.13 42.84 -5.11
C GLY A 305 55.74 42.29 -5.42
N MET A 306 55.23 42.58 -6.63
CA MET A 306 54.26 41.72 -7.30
C MET A 306 55.02 40.73 -8.19
N GLU A 307 54.78 39.43 -8.05
CA GLU A 307 55.37 38.42 -8.94
C GLU A 307 54.57 38.33 -10.26
N GLU A 308 55.05 38.96 -11.32
CA GLU A 308 54.55 38.70 -12.68
C GLU A 308 55.02 37.32 -13.17
N TRP A 309 54.09 36.36 -13.27
CA TRP A 309 54.36 35.04 -13.86
C TRP A 309 54.03 35.05 -15.36
N ALA A 310 55.05 34.90 -16.20
CA ALA A 310 54.94 34.99 -17.66
C ALA A 310 53.88 34.03 -18.23
N GLY A 311 52.90 34.59 -18.97
CA GLY A 311 51.79 33.85 -19.58
C GLY A 311 50.45 33.95 -18.85
N PHE A 312 50.38 34.67 -17.72
CA PHE A 312 49.14 35.01 -17.01
C PHE A 312 48.82 36.51 -17.10
N MET A 313 47.55 36.88 -16.90
CA MET A 313 47.16 38.29 -16.86
C MET A 313 47.73 38.96 -15.59
N PRO A 314 48.36 40.15 -15.71
CA PRO A 314 48.84 40.89 -14.54
C PRO A 314 47.72 41.20 -13.54
N GLY A 315 48.05 41.19 -12.25
CA GLY A 315 47.15 41.61 -11.17
C GLY A 315 46.21 40.53 -10.60
N VAL A 316 46.08 39.34 -11.19
CA VAL A 316 45.22 38.28 -10.62
C VAL A 316 45.75 37.83 -9.24
N ILE A 317 44.96 38.09 -8.19
CA ILE A 317 45.25 37.58 -6.84
C ILE A 317 44.69 36.15 -6.74
N PHE A 318 45.58 35.16 -6.90
CA PHE A 318 45.26 33.77 -6.57
C PHE A 318 44.87 33.62 -5.10
N TYR A 319 44.13 32.55 -4.76
CA TYR A 319 43.71 32.31 -3.38
C TYR A 319 44.89 32.36 -2.40
N LYS A 320 44.62 32.88 -1.20
CA LYS A 320 45.54 32.83 -0.06
C LYS A 320 44.85 32.44 1.25
N LYS A 321 43.51 32.39 1.28
CA LYS A 321 42.70 32.20 2.49
C LYS A 321 41.38 31.48 2.18
N TRP A 322 40.65 31.08 3.22
CA TRP A 322 39.24 30.72 3.12
C TRP A 322 38.36 31.98 3.06
N SER A 323 37.29 31.93 2.26
CA SER A 323 36.42 33.07 2.01
C SER A 323 35.45 33.33 3.16
N ARG A 324 35.36 34.60 3.59
CA ARG A 324 34.28 35.06 4.49
C ARG A 324 32.90 35.12 3.84
N ALA A 325 32.79 34.97 2.51
CA ALA A 325 31.53 35.00 1.78
C ALA A 325 30.90 33.60 1.62
N ALA A 326 31.70 32.55 1.39
CA ALA A 326 31.20 31.20 1.13
C ALA A 326 31.85 30.14 2.04
N PHE A 327 31.17 29.88 3.15
CA PHE A 327 31.42 28.75 4.05
C PHE A 327 30.09 28.22 4.62
N GLY A 328 30.07 26.97 5.11
CA GLY A 328 28.89 26.29 5.64
C GLY A 328 28.34 26.89 6.93
N ALA A 329 27.05 26.66 7.21
CA ALA A 329 26.44 27.11 8.48
C ALA A 329 27.01 26.39 9.72
N ASP A 330 27.55 25.19 9.51
CA ASP A 330 28.24 24.29 10.44
C ASP A 330 29.77 24.41 10.34
N VAL A 331 30.31 25.52 9.81
CA VAL A 331 31.74 25.73 9.60
C VAL A 331 32.23 26.99 10.30
N GLN A 332 33.43 26.93 10.90
CA GLN A 332 34.13 28.07 11.49
C GLN A 332 35.44 28.34 10.77
N LEU A 333 35.73 29.61 10.50
CA LEU A 333 37.02 30.11 10.05
C LEU A 333 37.85 30.67 11.22
N SER A 334 39.17 30.57 11.14
CA SER A 334 40.10 31.30 12.03
C SER A 334 40.11 32.81 11.75
N SER A 335 40.68 33.60 12.66
CA SER A 335 40.81 35.06 12.52
C SER A 335 41.67 35.48 11.31
N ASP A 336 42.74 34.74 11.03
CA ASP A 336 43.62 34.91 9.87
C ASP A 336 43.02 34.35 8.56
N LEU A 337 41.96 33.53 8.67
CA LEU A 337 41.27 32.78 7.62
C LEU A 337 42.10 31.68 6.94
N LEU A 338 43.16 31.18 7.58
CA LEU A 338 43.97 30.08 7.04
C LEU A 338 43.45 28.69 7.45
N LEU A 339 42.83 28.60 8.63
CA LEU A 339 42.25 27.38 9.19
C LEU A 339 40.73 27.40 9.05
N VAL A 340 40.16 26.24 8.72
CA VAL A 340 38.71 26.01 8.70
C VAL A 340 38.36 24.71 9.43
N THR A 341 37.32 24.76 10.26
CA THR A 341 36.92 23.69 11.19
C THR A 341 35.42 23.43 11.12
N GLY A 342 35.03 22.16 10.98
CA GLY A 342 33.64 21.70 11.04
C GLY A 342 33.10 21.70 12.48
N ARG A 343 31.83 22.07 12.64
CA ARG A 343 31.15 22.27 13.93
C ARG A 343 29.76 21.62 13.94
N GLY A 344 29.64 20.52 14.68
CA GLY A 344 28.36 19.92 15.05
C GLY A 344 28.07 18.59 14.36
N ASN A 345 26.94 17.99 14.73
CA ASN A 345 26.71 16.56 14.49
C ASN A 345 26.76 16.15 13.00
N LEU A 346 26.35 17.03 12.09
CA LEU A 346 26.30 16.75 10.64
C LEU A 346 27.69 16.62 10.02
N SER A 347 28.64 17.48 10.38
CA SER A 347 30.03 17.34 9.95
C SER A 347 30.65 16.01 10.44
N THR A 348 30.22 15.50 11.61
CA THR A 348 30.71 14.23 12.18
C THR A 348 29.96 12.97 11.74
N THR A 349 28.72 13.04 11.24
CA THR A 349 28.01 11.84 10.71
C THR A 349 28.42 11.49 9.28
N GLY A 350 29.06 12.41 8.56
CA GLY A 350 29.53 12.19 7.19
C GLY A 350 28.44 12.14 6.12
N ILE A 351 27.18 12.38 6.50
CA ILE A 351 26.04 12.40 5.59
C ILE A 351 25.93 13.82 5.03
N VAL A 352 26.18 13.96 3.74
CA VAL A 352 25.87 15.16 2.97
C VAL A 352 24.36 15.21 2.70
N VAL A 353 23.65 16.15 3.31
CA VAL A 353 22.19 16.33 3.18
C VAL A 353 21.84 17.59 2.38
N THR A 354 22.59 18.67 2.54
CA THR A 354 22.42 19.95 1.83
C THR A 354 23.58 20.24 0.85
N ALA A 355 23.58 21.42 0.23
CA ALA A 355 24.74 21.90 -0.53
C ALA A 355 25.83 22.53 0.35
N ASP A 356 25.48 23.02 1.55
CA ASP A 356 26.34 23.89 2.36
C ASP A 356 26.96 23.27 3.63
N GLU A 357 26.50 22.11 4.12
CA GLU A 357 27.12 21.47 5.31
C GLU A 357 28.60 21.15 5.05
N GLY A 358 29.51 21.54 5.96
CA GLY A 358 30.94 21.32 5.85
C GLY A 358 31.65 22.15 4.79
N LEU A 359 30.94 23.00 4.04
CA LEU A 359 31.46 23.74 2.89
C LEU A 359 32.54 24.76 3.30
N ALA A 360 33.66 24.77 2.60
CA ALA A 360 34.59 25.91 2.61
C ALA A 360 35.13 26.18 1.21
N VAL A 361 35.02 27.44 0.77
CA VAL A 361 35.51 27.92 -0.53
C VAL A 361 36.66 28.89 -0.29
N ALA A 362 37.73 28.81 -1.07
CA ALA A 362 38.85 29.75 -0.92
C ALA A 362 38.49 31.15 -1.46
N ASP A 363 39.25 32.17 -1.06
CA ASP A 363 38.99 33.58 -1.39
C ASP A 363 39.21 33.92 -2.88
N GLY A 364 40.17 33.29 -3.54
CA GLY A 364 40.53 33.53 -4.94
C GLY A 364 40.53 32.30 -5.86
N PRO A 365 40.90 32.46 -7.14
CA PRO A 365 41.04 31.37 -8.10
C PRO A 365 42.33 30.57 -7.88
N CYS A 366 42.36 29.33 -8.35
CA CYS A 366 43.56 28.51 -8.37
C CYS A 366 44.63 29.03 -9.33
N LYS A 367 45.90 28.92 -8.91
CA LYS A 367 47.04 29.03 -9.82
C LYS A 367 47.03 27.87 -10.83
N ARG A 368 47.43 28.17 -12.06
CA ARG A 368 47.43 27.24 -13.19
C ARG A 368 48.84 26.85 -13.62
N PHE A 369 48.97 25.63 -14.10
CA PHE A 369 50.23 25.01 -14.50
C PHE A 369 50.06 24.33 -15.86
N GLY A 370 51.08 24.37 -16.74
CA GLY A 370 51.01 23.77 -18.07
C GLY A 370 51.03 24.79 -19.22
N LYS A 371 50.12 24.62 -20.19
CA LYS A 371 50.02 25.43 -21.42
C LYS A 371 48.54 25.66 -21.81
N PRO A 372 48.22 26.67 -22.66
CA PRO A 372 46.89 26.83 -23.24
C PRO A 372 46.28 25.51 -23.77
N GLY A 373 44.97 25.32 -23.56
CA GLY A 373 44.24 24.09 -23.88
C GLY A 373 44.59 22.85 -23.03
N THR A 374 45.58 22.92 -22.14
CA THR A 374 46.03 21.80 -21.28
C THR A 374 46.36 22.22 -19.84
N TRP A 375 45.90 23.40 -19.42
CA TRP A 375 46.09 23.95 -18.08
C TRP A 375 45.60 22.97 -17.00
N SER A 376 46.35 22.87 -15.91
CA SER A 376 45.96 22.17 -14.69
C SER A 376 45.89 23.17 -13.55
N SER A 377 44.76 23.22 -12.84
CA SER A 377 44.63 23.97 -11.58
C SER A 377 45.13 23.12 -10.42
N TYR A 378 45.84 23.71 -9.46
CA TYR A 378 46.34 23.02 -8.27
C TYR A 378 46.14 23.85 -6.99
N PHE A 379 45.77 23.17 -5.91
CA PHE A 379 45.84 23.70 -4.54
C PHE A 379 46.26 22.62 -3.55
N GLU A 380 46.66 23.04 -2.36
CA GLU A 380 47.15 22.15 -1.30
C GLU A 380 46.66 22.64 0.07
N PHE A 381 46.36 21.72 0.97
CA PHE A 381 45.99 22.01 2.35
C PHE A 381 46.58 20.95 3.31
N GLU A 382 46.72 21.32 4.58
CA GLU A 382 47.27 20.47 5.63
C GLU A 382 46.17 20.07 6.63
N MET A 383 46.15 18.80 7.03
CA MET A 383 45.19 18.22 7.97
C MET A 383 45.54 18.63 9.41
N GLU A 384 44.80 19.60 9.97
CA GLU A 384 45.00 20.06 11.35
C GLU A 384 44.27 19.19 12.37
N GLU A 385 43.09 18.67 12.02
CA GLU A 385 42.33 17.81 12.92
C GLU A 385 41.49 16.78 12.15
N ILE A 386 41.49 15.55 12.66
CA ILE A 386 40.75 14.42 12.12
C ILE A 386 39.77 13.93 13.19
N ALA A 387 38.52 13.72 12.80
CA ALA A 387 37.50 13.16 13.68
C ALA A 387 37.48 11.63 13.60
N ALA A 388 37.25 10.98 14.74
CA ALA A 388 36.98 9.55 14.81
C ALA A 388 35.55 9.25 14.31
N ALA A 389 35.39 9.21 12.98
CA ALA A 389 34.16 8.77 12.33
C ALA A 389 34.11 7.23 12.25
N PRO A 390 32.91 6.59 12.32
CA PRO A 390 32.75 5.19 11.97
C PRO A 390 33.19 4.91 10.52
N ALA A 391 33.68 3.70 10.23
CA ALA A 391 34.05 3.31 8.87
C ALA A 391 32.85 3.48 7.90
N GLY A 392 33.09 4.14 6.76
CA GLY A 392 32.07 4.50 5.79
C GLY A 392 31.14 5.67 6.17
N ALA A 393 31.28 6.28 7.35
CA ALA A 393 30.52 7.47 7.76
C ALA A 393 31.09 8.75 7.11
N GLY A 394 30.95 8.82 5.78
CA GLY A 394 31.45 9.91 4.96
C GLY A 394 32.96 10.10 5.01
N GLY A 395 33.41 11.33 4.77
CA GLY A 395 34.83 11.68 4.76
C GLY A 395 35.06 12.99 4.01
N LEU A 396 36.25 13.57 4.18
CA LEU A 396 36.64 14.81 3.51
C LEU A 396 36.45 14.74 1.99
N TYR A 397 35.78 15.74 1.42
CA TYR A 397 35.81 15.97 -0.03
C TYR A 397 36.64 17.21 -0.36
N ALA A 398 37.39 17.15 -1.47
CA ALA A 398 38.18 18.26 -1.98
C ALA A 398 38.13 18.31 -3.51
N GLY A 399 38.18 19.51 -4.08
CA GLY A 399 38.04 19.70 -5.51
C GLY A 399 37.89 21.16 -5.91
N PHE A 400 37.14 21.41 -6.98
CA PHE A 400 37.07 22.70 -7.65
C PHE A 400 35.63 23.10 -7.99
N ALA A 401 35.28 24.35 -7.70
CA ALA A 401 34.06 24.99 -8.18
C ALA A 401 34.34 25.86 -9.42
N VAL A 402 33.32 26.03 -10.26
CA VAL A 402 33.35 26.91 -11.43
C VAL A 402 33.18 28.37 -11.02
N GLN A 403 32.28 28.62 -10.07
CA GLN A 403 31.94 29.92 -9.51
C GLN A 403 33.00 30.45 -8.53
N SER A 404 33.01 31.76 -8.32
CA SER A 404 33.75 32.42 -7.23
C SER A 404 33.08 32.22 -5.87
N ALA A 405 33.84 32.47 -4.80
CA ALA A 405 33.28 32.49 -3.45
C ALA A 405 32.30 33.66 -3.21
N GLU A 406 32.29 34.70 -4.04
CA GLU A 406 31.25 35.75 -3.97
C GLU A 406 29.91 35.26 -4.53
N GLU A 407 29.92 34.61 -5.70
CA GLU A 407 28.71 34.06 -6.32
C GLU A 407 28.11 32.94 -5.48
N ILE A 408 28.94 31.99 -5.00
CA ILE A 408 28.50 30.92 -4.08
C ILE A 408 27.98 31.51 -2.76
N GLY A 409 28.57 32.62 -2.29
CA GLY A 409 28.15 33.31 -1.06
C GLY A 409 26.82 34.07 -1.20
N ARG A 410 26.48 34.54 -2.41
CA ARG A 410 25.18 35.17 -2.72
C ARG A 410 24.06 34.14 -2.85
N HIS A 411 24.34 32.96 -3.41
CA HIS A 411 23.30 31.97 -3.64
C HIS A 411 22.60 31.53 -2.33
N PRO A 412 21.26 31.57 -2.22
CA PRO A 412 20.54 31.29 -0.97
C PRO A 412 20.78 29.91 -0.35
N ARG A 413 21.27 28.94 -1.12
CA ARG A 413 21.65 27.59 -0.66
C ARG A 413 23.15 27.29 -0.80
N LYS A 414 23.98 28.27 -1.20
CA LYS A 414 25.41 28.10 -1.50
C LYS A 414 25.68 26.92 -2.45
N GLU A 415 24.89 26.87 -3.52
CA GLU A 415 25.03 25.85 -4.55
C GLU A 415 26.09 26.31 -5.55
N PHE A 416 26.71 25.35 -6.23
CA PHE A 416 27.78 25.59 -7.18
C PHE A 416 27.82 24.47 -8.22
N ASP A 417 28.40 24.77 -9.37
CA ASP A 417 28.87 23.75 -10.29
C ASP A 417 30.30 23.38 -9.94
N GLY A 418 30.59 22.08 -9.84
CA GLY A 418 31.93 21.65 -9.46
C GLY A 418 32.14 20.16 -9.38
N TRP A 419 33.38 19.78 -9.13
CA TRP A 419 33.84 18.41 -9.08
C TRP A 419 34.67 18.22 -7.82
N LEU A 420 34.31 17.26 -6.98
CA LEU A 420 35.08 16.87 -5.79
C LEU A 420 35.39 15.38 -5.81
N MET A 421 36.52 14.98 -5.23
CA MET A 421 36.81 13.60 -4.82
C MET A 421 36.82 13.53 -3.30
N GLY A 422 36.41 12.40 -2.72
CA GLY A 422 36.36 12.24 -1.26
C GLY A 422 35.37 11.19 -0.78
N GLY A 423 35.10 11.23 0.53
CA GLY A 423 34.37 10.17 1.21
C GLY A 423 35.01 8.77 1.04
N PRO A 424 34.28 7.70 1.34
CA PRO A 424 34.73 6.33 1.10
C PRO A 424 34.64 5.98 -0.39
N LEU A 425 35.72 6.23 -1.15
CA LEU A 425 35.87 5.90 -2.57
C LEU A 425 34.83 6.59 -3.49
N LYS A 426 34.54 7.89 -3.29
CA LYS A 426 33.56 8.63 -4.10
C LYS A 426 34.11 9.89 -4.80
N ALA A 427 33.39 10.30 -5.82
CA ALA A 427 33.49 11.63 -6.43
C ALA A 427 32.08 12.21 -6.57
N LEU A 428 32.00 13.54 -6.45
CA LEU A 428 30.76 14.31 -6.52
C LEU A 428 30.82 15.24 -7.73
N ILE A 429 29.76 15.25 -8.52
CA ILE A 429 29.51 16.27 -9.53
C ILE A 429 28.35 17.11 -9.03
N CYS A 430 28.65 18.33 -8.59
CA CYS A 430 27.66 19.32 -8.19
C CYS A 430 27.20 20.11 -9.41
N LYS A 431 25.89 20.39 -9.51
CA LYS A 431 25.29 21.30 -10.48
C LYS A 431 24.32 22.26 -9.79
N TRP A 432 24.42 23.54 -10.12
CA TRP A 432 23.56 24.61 -9.58
C TRP A 432 22.15 24.55 -10.18
N GLY A 433 21.12 24.63 -9.34
CA GLY A 433 19.71 24.69 -9.76
C GLY A 433 19.21 26.13 -9.96
N SER A 434 18.66 26.41 -11.15
CA SER A 434 18.15 27.75 -11.52
C SER A 434 16.76 28.10 -10.95
N ALA A 435 16.28 27.39 -9.92
CA ALA A 435 14.84 27.30 -9.62
C ALA A 435 14.24 28.51 -8.88
N ASP A 436 14.95 29.04 -7.89
CA ASP A 436 14.35 29.88 -6.85
C ASP A 436 14.77 31.36 -6.89
N VAL A 437 15.82 31.71 -7.66
CA VAL A 437 16.20 33.10 -7.94
C VAL A 437 16.67 33.22 -9.39
N VAL A 438 16.07 34.12 -10.17
CA VAL A 438 16.69 34.62 -11.41
C VAL A 438 17.67 35.72 -10.99
N GLU A 439 18.82 35.30 -10.47
CA GLU A 439 19.90 36.22 -10.15
C GLU A 439 20.66 36.49 -11.45
N GLU A 440 20.56 37.72 -11.97
CA GLU A 440 21.40 38.17 -13.06
C GLU A 440 22.86 38.12 -12.57
N PHE A 441 23.62 37.13 -13.04
CA PHE A 441 25.06 37.08 -12.82
C PHE A 441 25.66 38.43 -13.18
N SER A 442 26.26 39.11 -12.19
CA SER A 442 26.80 40.46 -12.40
C SER A 442 27.69 40.51 -13.65
N GLU A 443 27.48 41.53 -14.48
CA GLU A 443 28.33 41.80 -15.66
C GLU A 443 29.78 42.11 -15.26
N ILE A 444 29.99 42.47 -13.99
CA ILE A 444 31.29 42.72 -13.38
C ILE A 444 31.82 41.40 -12.81
N PRO A 445 32.98 40.88 -13.31
CA PRO A 445 33.59 39.68 -12.73
C PRO A 445 34.01 39.93 -11.27
N PRO A 446 33.94 38.90 -10.40
CA PRO A 446 34.26 39.00 -8.96
C PRO A 446 35.59 39.69 -8.66
N ALA A 447 35.64 40.50 -7.60
CA ALA A 447 36.81 41.32 -7.28
C ALA A 447 38.05 40.48 -6.96
N THR A 448 37.88 39.23 -6.52
CA THR A 448 38.99 38.30 -6.26
C THR A 448 39.51 37.58 -7.52
N TRP A 449 38.78 37.61 -8.64
CA TRP A 449 39.29 37.23 -9.95
C TRP A 449 39.92 38.43 -10.68
N ALA A 450 39.47 39.65 -10.35
CA ALA A 450 39.73 40.87 -11.11
C ALA A 450 40.03 42.12 -10.22
N PRO A 451 41.02 42.09 -9.31
CA PRO A 451 41.25 43.22 -8.40
C PRO A 451 41.89 44.42 -9.12
N GLY A 452 41.24 45.59 -9.06
CA GLY A 452 41.71 46.83 -9.68
C GLY A 452 41.49 46.93 -11.19
N LEU A 453 40.66 46.06 -11.78
CA LEU A 453 40.52 45.91 -13.24
C LEU A 453 39.76 47.06 -13.94
N GLU A 454 39.30 48.07 -13.20
CA GLU A 454 38.86 49.37 -13.73
C GLU A 454 39.94 50.07 -14.60
N ALA A 455 41.21 49.70 -14.42
CA ALA A 455 42.35 50.26 -15.16
C ALA A 455 42.70 49.52 -16.47
N CYS A 456 42.06 48.39 -16.84
CA CYS A 456 42.46 47.60 -18.02
C CYS A 456 41.29 46.95 -18.77
N GLU A 457 40.62 47.75 -19.61
CA GLU A 457 39.44 47.36 -20.40
C GLU A 457 39.61 46.08 -21.26
N VAL A 458 40.82 45.82 -21.78
CA VAL A 458 41.10 44.61 -22.59
C VAL A 458 41.05 43.34 -21.73
N ALA A 459 41.65 43.37 -20.54
CA ALA A 459 41.61 42.24 -19.62
C ALA A 459 40.21 42.06 -19.01
N PHE A 460 39.47 43.16 -18.75
CA PHE A 460 38.08 43.11 -18.30
C PHE A 460 37.20 42.33 -19.29
N ASN A 461 37.27 42.71 -20.56
CA ASN A 461 36.50 42.05 -21.62
C ASN A 461 36.91 40.58 -21.79
N SER A 462 38.20 40.25 -21.70
CA SER A 462 38.67 38.87 -21.80
C SER A 462 38.17 37.98 -20.65
N VAL A 463 38.17 38.46 -19.39
CA VAL A 463 37.58 37.73 -18.26
C VAL A 463 36.07 37.56 -18.45
N ARG A 464 35.37 38.63 -18.85
CA ARG A 464 33.91 38.63 -19.06
C ARG A 464 33.47 37.67 -20.17
N GLU A 465 34.04 37.77 -21.36
CA GLU A 465 33.80 36.86 -22.50
C GLU A 465 34.08 35.41 -22.10
N SER A 466 35.15 35.18 -21.33
CA SER A 466 35.47 33.84 -20.85
C SER A 466 34.45 33.27 -19.85
N VAL A 467 33.88 34.13 -18.98
CA VAL A 467 32.80 33.76 -18.05
C VAL A 467 31.47 33.56 -18.77
N GLU A 468 31.19 34.32 -19.82
CA GLU A 468 30.01 34.14 -20.69
C GLU A 468 30.08 32.82 -21.48
N ASN A 469 31.23 32.50 -22.09
CA ASN A 469 31.45 31.20 -22.74
C ASN A 469 31.33 30.02 -21.76
N LEU A 470 31.79 30.19 -20.51
CA LEU A 470 31.66 29.20 -19.45
C LEU A 470 30.20 28.99 -19.01
N LYS A 471 29.40 30.06 -18.90
CA LYS A 471 27.95 29.97 -18.69
C LYS A 471 27.26 29.21 -19.83
N LEU A 472 27.58 29.54 -21.09
CA LEU A 472 27.01 28.88 -22.27
C LEU A 472 27.39 27.39 -22.39
N ALA A 473 28.59 27.00 -21.96
CA ALA A 473 29.04 25.61 -21.94
C ALA A 473 28.41 24.76 -20.81
N MET A 474 27.78 25.40 -19.82
CA MET A 474 27.24 24.76 -18.63
C MET A 474 25.72 24.64 -18.71
N THR A 475 25.21 23.42 -18.92
CA THR A 475 23.77 23.19 -19.06
C THR A 475 23.04 23.40 -17.73
N HIS A 476 22.47 24.60 -17.54
CA HIS A 476 21.59 24.94 -16.43
C HIS A 476 20.51 23.88 -16.21
N ARG A 477 20.30 23.48 -14.95
CA ARG A 477 19.25 22.53 -14.57
C ARG A 477 18.12 23.22 -13.79
N PRO A 478 16.86 22.77 -13.95
CA PRO A 478 15.71 23.34 -13.24
C PRO A 478 15.67 22.96 -11.74
N LYS A 479 16.60 22.13 -11.27
CA LYS A 479 16.87 21.80 -9.86
C LYS A 479 18.37 21.51 -9.71
N SER A 480 18.89 21.73 -8.51
CA SER A 480 20.26 21.34 -8.16
C SER A 480 20.41 19.81 -8.13
N GLU A 481 21.63 19.36 -8.39
CA GLU A 481 21.94 17.93 -8.47
C GLU A 481 23.35 17.68 -7.93
N VAL A 482 23.48 16.74 -6.99
CA VAL A 482 24.78 16.21 -6.54
C VAL A 482 24.84 14.76 -6.99
N ARG A 483 25.48 14.52 -8.15
CA ARG A 483 25.62 13.17 -8.70
C ARG A 483 26.88 12.52 -8.10
N GLN A 484 26.68 11.55 -7.22
CA GLN A 484 27.75 10.72 -6.68
C GLN A 484 28.14 9.62 -7.68
N ILE A 485 29.44 9.41 -7.88
CA ILE A 485 30.03 8.35 -8.70
C ILE A 485 31.22 7.72 -7.96
N ASP A 486 31.65 6.53 -8.39
CA ASP A 486 32.77 5.82 -7.77
C ASP A 486 34.13 6.45 -8.09
N SER A 487 35.04 6.39 -7.13
CA SER A 487 36.37 6.97 -7.16
C SER A 487 37.38 6.04 -6.48
N CYS A 488 38.63 6.45 -6.42
CA CYS A 488 39.76 5.66 -5.94
C CYS A 488 40.51 6.32 -4.77
N TRP A 489 39.95 7.38 -4.16
CA TRP A 489 40.52 7.97 -2.95
C TRP A 489 39.87 7.37 -1.69
N GLU A 490 40.69 6.70 -0.88
CA GLU A 490 40.37 6.38 0.51
C GLU A 490 40.96 7.46 1.41
N ASN A 491 40.11 8.19 2.12
CA ASN A 491 40.53 9.24 3.05
C ASN A 491 40.47 8.78 4.54
N GLU A 492 40.10 7.52 4.79
CA GLU A 492 40.13 6.90 6.13
C GLU A 492 41.57 6.67 6.64
N GLN A 493 42.57 6.70 5.75
CA GLN A 493 43.98 6.49 6.08
C GLN A 493 44.76 7.78 6.40
N MET A 494 44.12 8.95 6.37
CA MET A 494 44.79 10.24 6.60
C MET A 494 45.16 10.44 8.08
N CYS A 495 46.26 11.15 8.31
CA CYS A 495 46.78 11.53 9.62
C CYS A 495 46.79 13.06 9.83
N MET A 496 46.82 13.48 11.09
CA MET A 496 47.11 14.88 11.44
C MET A 496 48.53 15.25 10.97
N GLY A 497 48.66 16.40 10.31
CA GLY A 497 49.89 16.87 9.65
C GLY A 497 50.03 16.44 8.19
N ASP A 498 49.15 15.57 7.66
CA ASP A 498 49.20 15.20 6.25
C ASP A 498 48.84 16.36 5.33
N ARG A 499 49.56 16.48 4.21
CA ARG A 499 49.28 17.46 3.15
C ARG A 499 48.56 16.80 2.00
N VAL A 500 47.41 17.35 1.63
CA VAL A 500 46.58 16.90 0.52
C VAL A 500 46.69 17.91 -0.62
N GLY A 501 47.37 17.50 -1.69
CA GLY A 501 47.46 18.24 -2.94
C GLY A 501 46.38 17.78 -3.91
N VAL A 502 45.62 18.72 -4.46
CA VAL A 502 44.49 18.44 -5.37
C VAL A 502 44.78 19.11 -6.71
N MET A 503 44.83 18.33 -7.79
CA MET A 503 45.06 18.84 -9.15
C MET A 503 43.92 18.46 -10.09
N PHE A 504 43.35 19.44 -10.80
CA PHE A 504 42.30 19.22 -11.82
C PHE A 504 42.74 19.74 -13.18
N ARG A 505 42.62 18.88 -14.20
CA ARG A 505 43.06 19.10 -15.58
C ARG A 505 41.90 18.79 -16.53
N PRO A 506 41.19 19.80 -17.07
CA PRO A 506 40.18 19.58 -18.10
C PRO A 506 40.83 19.04 -19.40
N LYS A 507 40.04 18.34 -20.20
CA LYS A 507 40.43 17.73 -21.47
C LYS A 507 40.00 18.61 -22.65
N PRO A 508 40.76 18.65 -23.76
CA PRO A 508 40.41 19.50 -24.92
C PRO A 508 39.03 19.22 -25.53
N THR A 509 38.53 17.99 -25.42
CA THR A 509 37.23 17.55 -25.98
C THR A 509 36.10 17.48 -24.95
N GLY A 510 36.26 18.15 -23.79
CA GLY A 510 35.36 18.00 -22.65
C GLY A 510 35.73 16.80 -21.75
N GLY A 511 35.23 16.85 -20.52
CA GLY A 511 35.64 15.98 -19.42
C GLY A 511 36.92 16.47 -18.75
N ALA A 512 37.32 15.82 -17.66
CA ALA A 512 38.48 16.23 -16.87
C ALA A 512 39.18 15.05 -16.21
N ARG A 513 40.38 15.30 -15.69
CA ARG A 513 41.15 14.39 -14.83
C ARG A 513 41.44 15.11 -13.52
N MET A 514 41.08 14.52 -12.40
CA MET A 514 41.46 15.00 -11.07
C MET A 514 42.39 13.98 -10.41
N LYS A 515 43.51 14.46 -9.86
CA LYS A 515 44.48 13.69 -9.07
C LYS A 515 44.50 14.21 -7.64
N ILE A 516 44.60 13.31 -6.67
CA ILE A 516 44.90 13.62 -5.27
C ILE A 516 46.29 13.10 -4.95
N ALA A 517 47.11 13.92 -4.29
CA ALA A 517 48.37 13.52 -3.70
C ALA A 517 48.34 13.70 -2.18
N LEU A 518 48.90 12.74 -1.46
CA LEU A 518 49.12 12.77 -0.01
C LEU A 518 50.62 12.88 0.25
N ASN A 519 51.05 13.91 0.99
CA ASN A 519 52.47 14.20 1.27
C ASN A 519 53.36 14.20 0.01
N GLY A 520 52.82 14.69 -1.10
CA GLY A 520 53.49 14.77 -2.41
C GLY A 520 53.42 13.52 -3.29
N MET A 521 52.92 12.38 -2.79
CA MET A 521 52.73 11.15 -3.56
C MET A 521 51.30 11.06 -4.10
N VAL A 522 51.11 10.79 -5.40
CA VAL A 522 49.77 10.61 -5.99
C VAL A 522 49.13 9.33 -5.42
N VAL A 523 48.02 9.49 -4.70
CA VAL A 523 47.27 8.39 -4.07
C VAL A 523 45.99 8.04 -4.82
N ALA A 524 45.41 8.97 -5.59
CA ALA A 524 44.18 8.74 -6.34
C ALA A 524 44.13 9.54 -7.65
N GLN A 525 43.44 9.00 -8.65
CA GLN A 525 43.12 9.66 -9.92
C GLN A 525 41.74 9.26 -10.43
N HIS A 526 40.85 10.22 -10.65
CA HIS A 526 39.55 10.03 -11.30
C HIS A 526 39.48 10.76 -12.65
N ASP A 527 38.84 10.13 -13.64
CA ASP A 527 38.65 10.66 -14.99
C ASP A 527 37.15 10.93 -15.24
N PHE A 528 36.73 12.18 -15.09
CA PHE A 528 35.37 12.65 -15.38
C PHE A 528 35.07 12.58 -16.89
N MET A 529 33.82 12.22 -17.23
CA MET A 529 33.39 12.00 -18.62
C MET A 529 33.14 13.32 -19.36
N ALA A 530 33.08 13.25 -20.69
CA ALA A 530 32.85 14.41 -21.56
C ALA A 530 31.53 15.17 -21.28
N SER A 531 30.56 14.51 -20.66
CA SER A 531 29.28 15.08 -20.20
C SER A 531 29.36 15.88 -18.89
N ASP A 532 30.46 15.75 -18.14
CA ASP A 532 30.48 16.10 -16.72
C ASP A 532 31.20 17.43 -16.46
N ALA A 533 32.26 17.70 -17.24
CA ALA A 533 33.04 18.93 -17.25
C ALA A 533 33.17 19.48 -18.68
N PRO A 534 33.10 20.81 -18.88
CA PRO A 534 33.17 21.40 -20.21
C PRO A 534 34.60 21.39 -20.79
N PRO A 535 34.78 21.66 -22.10
CA PRO A 535 36.09 21.71 -22.76
C PRO A 535 37.10 22.66 -22.11
N ALA A 536 38.40 22.32 -22.18
CA ALA A 536 39.48 23.00 -21.46
C ALA A 536 39.73 24.47 -21.83
N ASP A 537 39.23 24.92 -22.99
CA ASP A 537 39.22 26.30 -23.46
C ASP A 537 38.10 27.17 -22.86
N THR A 538 37.03 26.55 -22.35
CA THR A 538 35.92 27.27 -21.67
C THR A 538 36.21 27.60 -20.19
N LEU A 539 37.24 26.99 -19.58
CA LEU A 539 37.50 27.11 -18.15
C LEU A 539 38.59 28.16 -17.85
N CYS A 540 38.25 29.19 -17.07
CA CYS A 540 38.81 30.57 -17.16
C CYS A 540 39.27 31.46 -15.78
N TYR A 541 38.76 30.44 -14.95
CA TYR A 541 39.28 29.93 -13.64
C TYR A 541 38.55 28.71 -13.07
N LEU A 542 38.97 28.33 -11.86
CA LEU A 542 38.44 27.29 -10.98
C LEU A 542 38.79 27.71 -9.55
N THR A 543 37.82 27.71 -8.64
CA THR A 543 37.99 28.12 -7.24
C THR A 543 38.23 26.88 -6.37
N PRO A 544 39.23 26.86 -5.46
CA PRO A 544 39.41 25.76 -4.52
C PRO A 544 38.18 25.60 -3.62
N ILE A 545 37.72 24.36 -3.45
CA ILE A 545 36.58 24.03 -2.59
C ILE A 545 36.85 22.72 -1.86
N ILE A 546 36.46 22.68 -0.59
CA ILE A 546 36.47 21.49 0.24
C ILE A 546 35.12 21.32 0.95
N ARG A 547 34.89 20.12 1.46
CA ARG A 547 33.74 19.78 2.28
C ARG A 547 34.17 18.91 3.47
N LEU A 548 34.18 19.52 4.65
CA LEU A 548 34.52 18.92 5.93
C LEU A 548 33.37 17.99 6.37
N SER A 549 33.61 16.68 6.33
CA SER A 549 32.59 15.66 6.57
C SER A 549 33.27 14.38 7.04
N GLY A 550 32.63 13.62 7.93
CA GLY A 550 33.15 12.36 8.46
C GLY A 550 34.53 12.55 9.12
N THR A 551 35.55 11.96 8.52
CA THR A 551 36.95 11.98 9.01
C THR A 551 37.60 13.36 9.01
N GLY A 552 37.33 14.23 8.04
CA GLY A 552 38.00 15.53 7.92
C GLY A 552 37.36 16.61 8.77
N LYS A 553 37.98 16.98 9.90
CA LYS A 553 37.40 17.95 10.86
C LYS A 553 37.97 19.37 10.74
N SER A 554 39.28 19.53 10.67
CA SER A 554 39.93 20.84 10.52
C SER A 554 41.06 20.79 9.51
N VAL A 555 41.15 21.76 8.60
CA VAL A 555 42.24 21.87 7.61
C VAL A 555 42.75 23.30 7.44
N ARG A 556 44.04 23.43 7.14
CA ARG A 556 44.75 24.68 6.91
C ARG A 556 45.12 24.83 5.44
N ILE A 557 44.68 25.90 4.77
CA ILE A 557 45.04 26.13 3.36
C ILE A 557 46.51 26.53 3.23
N LEU A 558 47.25 25.93 2.28
CA LEU A 558 48.65 26.27 2.05
C LEU A 558 48.76 27.35 0.97
N GLN A 559 49.60 28.35 1.23
CA GLN A 559 49.81 29.48 0.34
C GLN A 559 50.90 29.19 -0.69
N ASP A 560 50.68 29.65 -1.93
CA ASP A 560 51.60 29.53 -3.06
C ASP A 560 52.19 28.10 -3.30
N PRO A 561 51.40 27.00 -3.18
CA PRO A 561 51.91 25.65 -3.28
C PRO A 561 52.26 25.27 -4.73
N LYS A 562 53.16 24.29 -4.88
CA LYS A 562 53.70 23.85 -6.18
C LYS A 562 53.36 22.37 -6.40
N PRO A 563 52.73 21.99 -7.53
CA PRO A 563 52.35 20.60 -7.76
C PRO A 563 53.58 19.69 -7.79
N PRO A 564 53.57 18.55 -7.06
CA PRO A 564 54.61 17.53 -7.15
C PRO A 564 54.81 17.05 -8.60
N PRO A 565 56.03 16.67 -9.02
CA PRO A 565 56.31 16.28 -10.41
C PRO A 565 55.32 15.26 -10.99
N GLY A 566 55.02 14.18 -10.25
CA GLY A 566 54.09 13.13 -10.67
C GLY A 566 52.62 13.56 -10.82
N MET A 567 52.24 14.75 -10.33
CA MET A 567 50.93 15.30 -10.63
C MET A 567 50.86 15.87 -12.05
N LEU A 568 51.92 16.51 -12.54
CA LEU A 568 51.96 17.17 -13.86
C LEU A 568 52.01 16.20 -15.05
N ASP A 569 52.50 14.98 -14.83
CA ASP A 569 52.50 13.88 -15.81
C ASP A 569 51.09 13.60 -16.35
N ALA A 570 51.01 13.14 -17.60
CA ALA A 570 49.79 13.16 -18.43
C ALA A 570 48.62 12.29 -17.93
#